data_AF-A0A4D7BWN1-F1
#
_entry.id   AF-A0A4D7BWN1-F1
#
_cell.length_a   1.000
_cell.length_b   1.000
_cell.length_c   1.000
_cell.angle_alpha   90.00
_cell.angle_beta   90.00
_cell.angle_gamma   90.00
#
_symmetry.space_group_name_H-M   'P 1'
#
loop_
_entity.id
_entity.type
_entity.pdbx_description
1 polymer ?
#
loop_
_entity_poly.entity_id
_entity_poly.type
_entity_poly.pdbx_seq_one_letter_code
_entity_poly.pdbx_strand_id
1 'polypeptide(L)' 'MFKASAPRWPFGGKALLRGKAVGALAGVLTHQTVSIIEFPDIDALNAWHASEAYQALIPLRSRAADMTITSYVVPA' A
#
# COMPACT_ATOMS: atom_id res chain seq x y z
N MET A 1 5.41 19.81 -16.21
CA MET A 1 5.02 18.98 -15.04
C MET A 1 6.08 17.89 -14.88
N PHE A 2 7.02 18.04 -13.95
CA PHE A 2 8.04 17.01 -13.71
C PHE A 2 7.39 15.86 -12.93
N LYS A 3 7.09 14.74 -13.58
CA LYS A 3 6.78 13.49 -12.87
C LYS A 3 8.08 12.99 -12.26
N ALA A 4 8.32 13.29 -10.99
CA ALA A 4 9.34 12.58 -10.22
C ALA A 4 9.09 11.08 -10.40
N SER A 5 10.15 10.30 -10.67
CA SER A 5 10.03 8.85 -10.79
C SER A 5 9.52 8.30 -9.46
N ALA A 6 8.35 7.65 -9.48
CA ALA A 6 7.80 7.02 -8.29
C ALA A 6 8.81 6.03 -7.69
N PRO A 7 9.00 6.01 -6.36
CA PRO A 7 9.84 5.01 -5.70
C PRO A 7 9.41 3.60 -6.10
N ARG A 8 10.39 2.78 -6.51
CA ARG A 8 10.18 1.37 -6.80
C ARG A 8 10.35 0.56 -5.52
N TRP A 9 9.33 -0.23 -5.23
CA TRP A 9 9.31 -1.22 -4.17
C TRP A 9 9.85 -2.56 -4.69
N PRO A 10 10.27 -3.47 -3.78
CA PRO A 10 10.55 -4.85 -4.13
C PRO A 10 9.38 -5.50 -4.91
N PHE A 11 9.68 -6.54 -5.70
CA PHE A 11 8.68 -7.26 -6.51
C PHE A 11 7.96 -6.39 -7.55
N GLY A 12 8.62 -5.33 -8.04
CA GLY A 12 8.08 -4.48 -9.09
C GLY A 12 7.00 -3.50 -8.63
N GLY A 13 6.79 -3.36 -7.32
CA GLY A 13 5.82 -2.42 -6.78
C GLY A 13 6.16 -0.97 -7.13
N LYS A 14 5.15 -0.17 -7.45
CA LYS A 14 5.29 1.24 -7.81
C LYS A 14 4.34 2.07 -6.95
N ALA A 15 4.90 2.98 -6.16
CA ALA A 15 4.08 3.87 -5.35
C ALA A 15 3.29 4.85 -6.24
N LEU A 16 1.96 4.72 -6.25
CA LEU A 16 1.07 5.60 -7.01
C LEU A 16 0.64 6.82 -6.21
N LEU A 17 0.36 6.62 -4.92
CA LEU A 17 -0.13 7.66 -4.03
C LEU A 17 0.39 7.43 -2.62
N ARG A 18 0.76 8.53 -1.96
CA ARG A 18 0.80 8.62 -0.50
C ARG A 18 0.05 9.89 -0.11
N GLY A 19 -0.98 9.75 0.72
CA GLY A 19 -1.88 10.85 1.04
C GLY A 19 -2.20 10.95 2.52
N LYS A 20 -2.49 12.17 2.97
CA LYS A 20 -3.12 12.45 4.26
C LYS A 20 -4.63 12.55 4.06
N ALA A 21 -5.39 11.93 4.94
CA ALA A 21 -6.85 12.05 4.96
C ALA A 21 -7.30 13.49 5.22
N VAL A 22 -8.31 13.95 4.46
CA VAL A 22 -8.93 15.28 4.64
C VAL A 22 -10.38 15.15 5.10
N GLY A 23 -11.12 14.16 4.60
CA GLY A 23 -12.49 13.88 5.02
C GLY A 23 -13.07 12.69 4.25
N ALA A 24 -14.13 12.09 4.80
CA ALA A 24 -14.92 11.10 4.09
C ALA A 24 -15.90 11.80 3.15
N LEU A 25 -16.00 11.35 1.89
CA LEU A 25 -17.05 11.80 0.97
C LEU A 25 -18.37 11.02 1.20
N ALA A 26 -18.27 9.79 1.68
CA ALA A 26 -19.37 8.95 2.16
C ALA A 26 -18.82 7.91 3.16
N GLY A 27 -19.63 7.45 4.11
CA GLY A 27 -19.24 6.45 5.12
C GLY A 27 -18.33 7.01 6.22
N VAL A 28 -17.58 6.12 6.88
CA VAL A 28 -16.68 6.47 8.00
C VAL A 28 -15.22 6.32 7.55
N LEU A 29 -14.41 7.35 7.81
CA LEU A 29 -12.97 7.32 7.58
C LEU A 29 -12.24 7.20 8.93
N THR A 30 -11.72 6.02 9.23
CA THR A 30 -10.99 5.72 10.48
C THR A 30 -9.48 5.90 10.36
N HIS A 31 -8.96 6.03 9.14
CA HIS A 31 -7.53 6.09 8.85
C HIS A 31 -7.07 7.50 8.48
N GLN A 32 -5.93 7.93 9.02
CA GLN A 32 -5.39 9.29 8.80
C GLN A 32 -4.50 9.40 7.56
N THR A 33 -4.03 8.27 7.02
CA THR A 33 -3.14 8.23 5.86
C THR A 33 -3.48 7.06 4.95
N VAL A 34 -3.19 7.19 3.65
CA VAL A 34 -3.36 6.14 2.65
C VAL A 34 -2.09 6.01 1.81
N SER A 35 -1.77 4.78 1.42
CA SER A 35 -0.73 4.49 0.42
C SER A 35 -1.31 3.53 -0.62
N ILE A 36 -1.08 3.83 -1.91
CA ILE A 36 -1.49 2.98 -3.02
C ILE A 36 -0.23 2.56 -3.76
N ILE A 37 -0.03 1.25 -3.89
CA ILE A 37 1.10 0.65 -4.59
C ILE A 37 0.54 -0.26 -5.68
N GLU A 38 0.98 -0.03 -6.92
CA GLU A 38 0.67 -0.86 -8.07
C GLU A 38 1.75 -1.94 -8.21
N PHE A 39 1.33 -3.20 -8.30
CA PHE A 39 2.22 -4.32 -8.63
C PHE A 39 1.93 -4.78 -10.08
N PRO A 40 2.89 -5.47 -10.74
CA PRO A 40 2.68 -5.99 -12.09
C PRO A 40 1.48 -6.95 -12.20
N ASP A 41 1.27 -7.75 -11.16
CA ASP A 41 0.18 -8.71 -11.03
C ASP A 41 -0.08 -9.05 -9.54
N ILE A 42 -1.07 -9.89 -9.29
CA ILE A 42 -1.44 -10.31 -7.93
C ILE A 42 -0.39 -11.23 -7.30
N ASP A 43 0.35 -12.00 -8.09
CA ASP A 43 1.38 -12.93 -7.59
C ASP A 43 2.58 -12.16 -7.04
N ALA A 44 2.99 -11.08 -7.72
CA ALA A 44 4.02 -10.17 -7.25
C ALA A 44 3.62 -9.47 -5.93
N LEU A 45 2.36 -9.04 -5.81
CA LEU A 45 1.83 -8.47 -4.56
C LEU A 45 1.87 -9.50 -3.44
N ASN A 46 1.42 -10.73 -3.70
CA ASN A 46 1.42 -11.81 -2.73
C ASN A 46 2.83 -12.19 -2.30
N ALA A 47 3.78 -12.29 -3.25
CA ALA A 47 5.19 -12.57 -2.98
C ALA A 47 5.83 -11.47 -2.12
N TRP A 48 5.52 -10.20 -2.38
CA TRP A 48 5.96 -9.10 -1.55
C TRP A 48 5.43 -9.23 -0.11
N HIS A 49 4.13 -9.44 0.07
CA HIS A 49 3.54 -9.55 1.40
C HIS A 49 4.04 -10.80 2.15
N ALA A 50 4.23 -11.92 1.46
CA ALA A 50 4.74 -13.17 2.04
C ALA A 50 6.27 -13.16 2.29
N SER A 51 7.00 -12.17 1.77
CA SER A 51 8.45 -12.12 1.93
C SER A 51 8.87 -12.02 3.39
N GLU A 52 9.95 -12.74 3.75
CA GLU A 52 10.52 -12.70 5.11
C GLU A 52 10.83 -11.27 5.56
N ALA A 53 11.40 -10.48 4.65
CA ALA A 53 11.72 -9.08 4.90
C ALA A 53 10.47 -8.25 5.25
N TYR A 54 9.33 -8.45 4.58
CA TYR A 54 8.09 -7.73 4.92
C TYR A 54 7.45 -8.28 6.20
N GLN A 55 7.42 -9.61 6.37
CA GLN A 55 6.85 -10.26 7.55
C GLN A 55 7.56 -9.82 8.84
N ALA A 56 8.89 -9.64 8.81
CA ALA A 56 9.66 -9.12 9.94
C ALA A 56 9.24 -7.70 10.38
N LEU A 57 8.61 -6.91 9.49
CA LEU A 57 8.15 -5.55 9.79
C LEU A 57 6.77 -5.52 10.44
N ILE A 58 5.97 -6.59 10.34
CA ILE A 58 4.58 -6.61 10.84
C ILE A 58 4.48 -6.27 12.33
N PRO A 59 5.31 -6.84 13.23
CA PRO A 59 5.22 -6.50 14.66
C PRO A 59 5.48 -5.01 14.94
N LEU A 60 6.41 -4.40 14.21
CA LEU A 60 6.69 -2.96 14.34
C LEU A 60 5.52 -2.14 13.79
N ARG A 61 5.02 -2.49 12.60
CA ARG A 61 3.88 -1.83 11.94
C ARG A 61 2.65 -1.82 12.85
N SER A 62 2.29 -2.96 13.42
CA SER A 62 1.10 -3.10 14.26
C SER A 62 1.21 -2.34 15.60
N ARG A 63 2.42 -2.09 16.11
CA ARG A 63 2.63 -1.18 17.25
C ARG A 63 2.58 0.30 16.85
N ALA A 64 2.99 0.62 15.64
CA ALA A 64 3.08 1.99 15.16
C ALA A 64 1.72 2.56 14.73
N ALA A 65 0.85 1.74 14.16
CA ALA A 65 -0.47 2.16 13.69
C ALA A 65 -1.44 0.98 13.57
N ASP A 66 -2.72 1.27 13.77
CA ASP A 66 -3.80 0.41 13.26
C ASP A 66 -3.85 0.60 11.74
N MET A 67 -3.78 -0.51 11.00
CA MET A 67 -3.65 -0.50 9.54
C MET A 67 -4.56 -1.54 8.92
N THR A 68 -5.39 -1.10 7.97
CA THR A 68 -6.08 -1.98 7.02
C THR A 68 -5.27 -2.04 5.73
N ILE A 69 -4.86 -3.24 5.32
CA ILE A 69 -4.22 -3.49 4.02
C ILE A 69 -5.16 -4.38 3.21
N THR A 70 -5.46 -3.94 1.98
CA THR A 70 -6.33 -4.64 1.04
C THR A 70 -5.66 -4.75 -0.32
N SER A 71 -5.96 -5.83 -1.04
CA SER A 71 -5.55 -6.03 -2.43
C SER A 71 -6.75 -5.94 -3.35
N TYR A 72 -6.52 -5.48 -4.57
CA TYR A 72 -7.53 -5.35 -5.61
C TYR A 72 -6.93 -5.82 -6.93
N VAL A 73 -7.77 -6.43 -7.77
CA VAL A 73 -7.46 -6.71 -9.17
C VAL A 73 -8.43 -5.91 -10.03
N VAL A 74 -7.98 -5.51 -11.23
CA VAL A 74 -8.89 -4.93 -12.22
C VAL A 74 -9.90 -6.02 -12.61
N PRO A 75 -11.22 -5.77 -12.53
CA PRO A 75 -12.21 -6.73 -12.98
C PRO A 75 -12.01 -7.09 -14.46
N ALA A 76 -12.35 -8.32 -14.84
CA ALA A 76 -12.37 -8.76 -16.24
C ALA A 76 -13.43 -8.02 -17.06
#